data_AF-A0A377MA48-F1
#
_entry.id   AF-A0A377MA48-F1
#
_cell.length_a   1.000
_cell.length_b   1.000
_cell.length_c   1.000
_cell.angle_alpha   90.00
_cell.angle_beta   90.00
_cell.angle_gamma   90.00
#
_symmetry.space_group_name_H-M   'P 1'
#
loop_
_entity.id
_entity.type
_entity.pdbx_description
1 polymer ?
#
loop_
_entity_poly.entity_id
_entity_poly.type
_entity_poly.pdbx_seq_one_letter_code
_entity_poly.pdbx_strand_id
1 'polypeptide(L)'
;MADKQVTKTGSLQSEMTIALHTNYAIGLWLGRKREKQEDNTPVKHGIIGMPQFFVRATLINQDSLNNNPWADEAMYRLEEKLRSATETMTGLLSNWMKR
;
A
#
# COMPACT_ATOMS: atom_id res chain seq x y z
N MET A 1 43.86 -5.60 -8.67
CA MET A 1 42.91 -6.02 -7.62
C MET A 1 41.51 -5.90 -8.22
N ALA A 2 40.93 -6.99 -8.71
CA ALA A 2 39.62 -6.97 -9.35
C ALA A 2 38.53 -7.00 -8.26
N ASP A 3 37.72 -5.95 -8.22
CA ASP A 3 36.57 -5.85 -7.34
C ASP A 3 35.57 -6.96 -7.69
N LYS A 4 35.42 -7.94 -6.80
CA LYS A 4 34.43 -9.02 -6.92
C LYS A 4 33.05 -8.42 -6.70
N GLN A 5 32.38 -8.07 -7.80
CA GLN A 5 30.93 -7.85 -7.82
C GLN A 5 30.26 -9.15 -7.38
N VAL A 6 29.94 -9.26 -6.08
CA VAL A 6 29.14 -10.35 -5.54
C VAL A 6 27.74 -10.17 -6.09
N THR A 7 27.46 -10.83 -7.22
CA THR A 7 26.09 -11.03 -7.70
C THR A 7 25.39 -11.86 -6.63
N LYS A 8 24.71 -11.19 -5.69
CA LYS A 8 23.74 -11.85 -4.81
C LYS A 8 22.71 -12.48 -5.74
N THR A 9 22.78 -13.80 -5.91
CA THR A 9 21.72 -14.61 -6.50
C THR A 9 20.42 -14.15 -5.84
N GLY A 10 19.60 -13.42 -6.59
CA GLY A 10 18.49 -12.65 -6.05
C GLY A 10 17.53 -13.55 -5.28
N SER A 11 17.00 -13.04 -4.17
CA SER A 11 15.93 -13.72 -3.43
C SER A 11 14.75 -13.97 -4.37
N LEU A 12 14.05 -15.10 -4.20
CA LEU A 12 12.79 -15.37 -4.90
C LEU A 12 11.85 -14.17 -4.73
N GLN A 13 11.59 -13.45 -5.82
CA GLN A 13 10.63 -12.36 -5.81
C GLN A 13 9.26 -12.94 -6.17
N SER A 14 8.26 -12.73 -5.32
CA SER A 14 6.90 -13.08 -5.64
C SER A 14 6.39 -12.14 -6.74
N GLU A 15 5.99 -12.70 -7.88
CA GLU A 15 5.25 -11.95 -8.90
C GLU A 15 3.76 -11.95 -8.55
N MET A 16 3.15 -10.77 -8.44
CA MET A 16 1.72 -10.61 -8.20
C MET A 16 1.11 -9.79 -9.33
N THR A 17 0.18 -10.39 -10.09
CA THR A 17 -0.58 -9.70 -11.13
C THR A 17 -2.00 -9.45 -10.64
N ILE A 18 -2.45 -8.20 -10.69
CA ILE A 18 -3.82 -7.81 -10.31
C ILE A 18 -4.50 -7.16 -11.53
N ALA A 19 -5.65 -7.71 -11.90
CA ALA A 19 -6.53 -7.13 -12.91
C ALA A 19 -7.63 -6.30 -12.26
N LEU A 20 -7.82 -5.06 -12.73
CA LEU A 20 -8.85 -4.15 -12.24
C LEU A 20 -9.83 -3.82 -13.37
N HIS A 21 -11.12 -4.04 -13.14
CA HIS A 21 -12.15 -3.96 -14.19
C HIS A 21 -13.08 -2.75 -14.07
N THR A 22 -12.89 -1.88 -13.07
CA THR A 22 -13.71 -0.67 -12.90
C THR A 22 -12.84 0.57 -12.78
N ASN A 23 -13.29 1.68 -13.37
CA ASN A 23 -12.61 2.97 -13.28
C ASN A 23 -12.42 3.41 -11.82
N TYR A 24 -13.38 3.08 -10.96
CA TYR A 24 -13.28 3.35 -9.54
C TYR A 24 -12.14 2.57 -8.87
N ALA A 25 -12.04 1.25 -9.12
CA ALA A 25 -10.96 0.43 -8.57
C ALA A 25 -9.59 0.86 -9.10
N ILE A 26 -9.49 1.21 -10.39
CA ILE A 26 -8.26 1.73 -11.01
C ILE A 26 -7.84 3.05 -10.33
N GLY A 27 -8.78 3.97 -10.15
CA GLY A 27 -8.51 5.26 -9.49
C GLY A 27 -8.09 5.11 -8.03
N LEU A 28 -8.74 4.21 -7.28
CA LEU A 28 -8.33 3.88 -5.92
C LEU A 28 -6.93 3.23 -5.87
N TRP A 29 -6.66 2.33 -6.82
CA TRP A 29 -5.39 1.61 -6.88
C TRP A 29 -4.23 2.55 -7.19
N LEU A 30 -4.37 3.41 -8.20
CA LEU A 30 -3.34 4.35 -8.59
C LEU A 30 -3.21 5.52 -7.61
N GLY A 31 -4.32 5.91 -6.98
CA GLY A 31 -4.42 7.14 -6.20
C GLY A 31 -4.37 8.39 -7.10
N ARG A 32 -4.08 9.53 -6.49
CA ARG A 32 -3.98 10.83 -7.18
C ARG A 32 -2.69 11.53 -6.78
N LYS A 33 -1.86 11.91 -7.75
CA LYS A 33 -0.69 12.76 -7.49
C LYS A 33 -1.15 14.17 -7.09
N ARG A 34 -0.39 14.83 -6.23
CA ARG A 34 -0.59 16.26 -5.97
C ARG A 34 -0.31 17.01 -7.27
N GLU A 35 -1.26 17.79 -7.74
CA GLU A 35 -1.02 18.74 -8.82
C GLU A 35 -0.09 19.83 -8.28
N LYS A 36 1.04 20.06 -8.95
CA LYS A 36 1.94 21.17 -8.64
C LYS A 36 1.32 22.45 -9.20
N GLN A 37 1.31 23.46 -8.36
CA GLN A 37 0.72 24.76 -8.61
C GLN A 37 1.50 25.50 -9.70
N GLU A 38 0.84 25.91 -10.79
CA GLU A 38 1.38 26.95 -11.68
C GLU A 38 0.67 28.29 -11.47
N ASP A 39 -0.60 28.34 -11.06
CA ASP A 39 -1.28 29.59 -10.74
C ASP A 39 -2.41 29.38 -9.71
N ASN A 40 -2.55 30.38 -8.82
CA ASN A 40 -3.43 30.61 -7.65
C ASN A 40 -4.81 29.90 -7.56
N THR A 41 -4.86 28.58 -7.78
CA THR A 41 -6.04 27.72 -7.72
C THR A 41 -5.93 26.71 -6.57
N PRO A 42 -7.05 26.26 -5.97
CA PRO A 42 -7.02 25.36 -4.82
C PRO A 42 -6.38 24.02 -5.19
N VAL A 43 -5.23 23.73 -4.57
CA VAL A 43 -4.43 22.52 -4.79
C VAL A 43 -5.24 21.29 -4.38
N LYS A 44 -5.55 20.42 -5.34
CA LYS A 44 -6.16 19.11 -5.03
C LYS A 44 -5.15 18.26 -4.26
N HIS A 45 -5.51 17.88 -3.03
CA HIS A 45 -4.68 17.00 -2.23
C HIS A 45 -4.45 15.66 -2.93
N GLY A 46 -3.21 15.17 -2.88
CA GLY A 46 -2.84 13.86 -3.39
C GLY A 46 -3.42 12.77 -2.49
N ILE A 47 -3.89 11.70 -3.12
CA ILE A 47 -4.42 10.51 -2.47
C ILE A 47 -3.42 9.39 -2.69
N ILE A 48 -2.99 8.74 -1.61
CA ILE A 48 -2.05 7.62 -1.67
C ILE A 48 -2.76 6.44 -2.32
N GLY A 49 -2.24 5.94 -3.44
CA GLY A 49 -2.66 4.69 -4.05
C GLY A 49 -1.98 3.47 -3.42
N MET A 50 -2.43 2.28 -3.79
CA MET A 50 -1.92 1.01 -3.30
C MET A 50 -0.41 0.81 -3.51
N PRO A 51 0.21 1.17 -4.67
CA PRO A 51 1.65 1.04 -4.83
C PRO A 51 2.45 1.87 -3.82
N GLN A 52 2.01 3.10 -3.55
CA GLN A 52 2.67 3.99 -2.58
C GLN A 52 2.45 3.51 -1.15
N PHE A 53 1.27 2.93 -0.87
CA PHE A 53 1.00 2.27 0.40
C PHE A 53 1.94 1.08 0.62
N PHE A 54 2.12 0.19 -0.36
CA PHE A 54 2.99 -0.98 -0.22
C PHE A 54 4.43 -0.60 0.09
N VAL A 55 4.99 0.40 -0.60
CA VAL A 55 6.35 0.88 -0.31
C VAL A 55 6.49 1.29 1.16
N ARG A 56 5.50 2.01 1.70
CA ARG A 56 5.52 2.44 3.11
C ARG A 56 5.32 1.27 4.08
N ALA A 57 4.39 0.38 3.78
CA ALA A 57 4.13 -0.81 4.60
C ALA A 57 5.37 -1.71 4.67
N THR A 58 6.08 -1.90 3.54
CA THR A 58 7.34 -2.64 3.51
C THR A 58 8.42 -1.97 4.34
N LEU A 59 8.55 -0.64 4.28
CA LEU A 59 9.51 0.09 5.12
C LEU A 59 9.19 -0.08 6.60
N ILE A 60 7.93 0.09 7.01
CA ILE A 60 7.51 -0.09 8.40
C ILE A 60 7.79 -1.54 8.84
N ASN A 61 7.51 -2.53 7.99
CA ASN A 61 7.79 -3.93 8.30
C ASN A 61 9.29 -4.19 8.47
N GLN A 62 10.13 -3.64 7.61
CA GLN A 62 11.59 -3.74 7.74
C GLN A 62 12.10 -3.08 9.02
N ASP A 63 11.56 -1.91 9.39
CA ASP A 63 11.92 -1.23 10.63
C ASP A 63 11.48 -2.01 11.88
N SER A 64 10.29 -2.63 11.82
CA SER A 64 9.78 -3.54 12.86
C SER A 64 10.71 -4.75 13.03
N LEU A 65 11.15 -5.37 11.94
CA LEU A 65 12.14 -6.47 11.99
C LEU A 65 13.48 -6.05 12.59
N ASN A 66 13.83 -4.76 12.51
CA ASN A 66 15.02 -4.18 13.13
C ASN A 66 14.81 -3.80 14.61
N ASN A 67 13.73 -4.27 15.25
CA ASN A 67 13.33 -3.99 16.63
C ASN A 67 13.05 -2.51 16.92
N ASN A 68 12.42 -1.80 15.98
CA ASN A 68 11.94 -0.44 16.20
C ASN A 68 10.54 -0.46 16.87
N PRO A 69 10.39 -0.04 18.15
CA PRO A 69 9.11 -0.12 18.86
C PRO A 69 8.00 0.75 18.23
N TRP A 70 8.36 1.85 17.57
CA TRP A 70 7.39 2.71 16.89
C TRP A 70 6.88 2.08 15.59
N ALA A 71 7.72 1.29 14.93
CA ALA A 71 7.32 0.55 13.75
C ALA A 71 6.40 -0.63 14.11
N ASP A 72 6.65 -1.28 15.25
CA ASP A 72 5.78 -2.34 15.78
C ASP A 72 4.37 -1.81 16.08
N GLU A 73 4.28 -0.68 16.79
CA GLU A 73 2.99 -0.04 17.08
C GLU A 73 2.28 0.42 15.78
N ALA A 74 3.03 0.94 14.81
CA ALA A 74 2.48 1.33 13.51
C ALA A 74 1.94 0.12 12.72
N MET A 75 2.65 -1.01 12.74
CA MET A 75 2.20 -2.29 12.18
C MET A 75 0.92 -2.78 12.86
N TYR A 76 0.86 -2.76 14.18
CA TYR A 76 -0.32 -3.17 14.93
C TYR A 76 -1.55 -2.34 14.55
N ARG A 77 -1.41 -1.01 14.48
CA ARG A 77 -2.50 -0.10 14.05
C ARG A 77 -2.90 -0.32 12.60
N LEU A 78 -1.96 -0.70 11.74
CA LEU A 78 -2.23 -1.03 10.35
C LEU A 78 -3.09 -2.30 10.25
N GLU A 79 -2.72 -3.34 10.99
CA GLU A 79 -3.47 -4.60 11.06
C GLU A 79 -4.89 -4.38 11.57
N GLU A 80 -5.07 -3.59 12.62
CA GLU A 80 -6.38 -3.28 13.17
C GLU A 80 -7.29 -2.59 12.14
N LYS A 81 -6.74 -1.62 11.40
CA LYS A 81 -7.47 -0.95 10.31
C LYS A 81 -7.82 -1.90 9.17
N LEU A 82 -6.90 -2.79 8.79
CA LEU A 82 -7.16 -3.78 7.74
C LEU A 82 -8.23 -4.80 8.17
N ARG A 83 -8.20 -5.23 9.43
CA ARG A 83 -9.21 -6.11 10.02
C ARG A 83 -10.59 -5.47 9.98
N SER A 84 -10.71 -4.26 10.53
CA SER A 84 -11.96 -3.50 10.52
C SER A 84 -12.49 -3.27 9.10
N ALA A 85 -11.63 -2.87 8.16
CA ALA A 85 -12.03 -2.70 6.76
C ALA A 85 -12.51 -4.01 6.13
N THR A 86 -11.85 -5.14 6.42
CA THR A 86 -12.25 -6.46 5.93
C THR A 86 -13.60 -6.88 6.49
N GLU A 87 -13.83 -6.70 7.78
CA GLU A 87 -15.10 -6.99 8.44
C GLU A 87 -16.26 -6.16 7.85
N THR A 88 -16.03 -4.87 7.60
CA THR A 88 -17.05 -4.03 6.95
C THR A 88 -17.37 -4.52 5.53
N MET A 89 -16.34 -4.88 4.75
CA MET A 89 -16.51 -5.39 3.39
C MET A 89 -17.26 -6.72 3.38
N THR A 90 -16.90 -7.68 4.22
CA THR A 90 -17.58 -8.98 4.31
C THR A 90 -19.02 -8.81 4.81
N GLY A 91 -19.25 -7.89 5.75
CA GLY A 91 -20.59 -7.50 6.19
C GLY A 91 -21.46 -7.00 5.03
N LEU A 92 -20.93 -6.08 4.21
CA LEU A 92 -21.64 -5.56 3.03
C LEU A 92 -21.93 -6.65 1.99
N LEU A 93 -20.97 -7.52 1.71
CA LEU A 93 -21.15 -8.64 0.77
C LEU A 93 -22.21 -9.63 1.26
N SER A 94 -22.18 -10.00 2.54
CA SER A 94 -23.15 -10.92 3.12
C SER A 94 -24.58 -10.35 3.10
N ASN A 95 -24.72 -9.05 3.34
CA ASN A 95 -26.00 -8.35 3.25
C ASN A 95 -26.49 -8.23 1.80
N TRP A 96 -25.58 -8.05 0.84
CA TRP A 96 -25.92 -8.04 -0.57
C TRP A 96 -26.42 -9.41 -1.05
N MET A 97 -25.78 -10.50 -0.63
CA MET A 97 -26.18 -11.87 -1.01
C MET A 97 -27.51 -12.34 -0.39
N LYS A 98 -27.98 -11.69 0.69
CA LYS A 98 -29.26 -12.02 1.35
C LYS A 98 -30.48 -11.32 0.74
N ARG A 99 -30.25 -10.31 -0.10
CA ARG A 99 -31.30 -9.61 -0.87
C ARG A 99 -31.54 -10.33 -2.18
#